data_AF-A0A8T7AN40-F1
#
_entry.id   AF-A0A8T7AN40-F1
#
_cell.length_a   1.000
_cell.length_b   1.000
_cell.length_c   1.000
_cell.angle_alpha   90.00
_cell.angle_beta   90.00
_cell.angle_gamma   90.00
#
_symmetry.space_group_name_H-M   'P 1'
#
loop_
_entity.id
_entity.type
_entity.pdbx_description
1 polymer ?
#
loop_
_entity_poly.entity_id
_entity_poly.type
_entity_poly.pdbx_seq_one_letter_code
_entity_poly.pdbx_strand_id
1 'polypeptide(L)'
;MRDETATGVLTAALLDRQIEALGRMLAGLEAEQSALRARNIDALNAAMDLKTECMAQLESLAAQLGSVANVADADRRILERREHVRALSEQCRELNEANGLLITGQQNFVTGALGALGVGAAGNSTYGPDGANLRREKLRQHHLTV
;
A
#
# COMPACT_ATOMS: atom_id res chain seq x y z
N MET A 1 -32.51 30.03 -17.30
CA MET A 1 -31.83 30.77 -16.21
C MET A 1 -32.06 30.22 -14.79
N ARG A 2 -33.14 29.50 -14.45
CA ARG A 2 -33.29 28.90 -13.09
C ARG A 2 -32.61 27.54 -12.90
N ASP A 3 -32.42 26.74 -13.97
CA ASP A 3 -31.76 25.42 -13.88
C ASP A 3 -30.24 25.52 -13.71
N GLU A 4 -29.57 26.48 -14.36
CA GLU A 4 -28.10 26.62 -14.27
C GLU A 4 -27.61 26.90 -12.85
N THR A 5 -28.38 27.66 -12.07
CA THR A 5 -28.06 27.95 -10.67
C THR A 5 -28.25 26.73 -9.76
N ALA A 6 -29.24 25.89 -10.03
CA ALA A 6 -29.49 24.69 -9.23
C ALA A 6 -28.41 23.62 -9.47
N THR A 7 -28.01 23.43 -10.73
CA THR A 7 -26.92 22.52 -11.09
C THR A 7 -25.58 22.99 -10.54
N GLY A 8 -25.28 24.30 -10.57
CA GLY A 8 -24.07 24.85 -9.97
C GLY A 8 -23.97 24.61 -8.45
N VAL A 9 -25.09 24.79 -7.72
CA VAL A 9 -25.15 24.50 -6.28
C VAL A 9 -24.95 23.02 -5.98
N LEU A 10 -25.56 22.13 -6.78
CA LEU A 10 -25.38 20.68 -6.62
C LEU A 10 -23.93 20.26 -6.88
N THR A 11 -23.31 20.76 -7.95
CA THR A 11 -21.89 20.50 -8.27
C THR A 11 -20.97 20.96 -7.15
N ALA A 12 -21.19 22.17 -6.60
CA ALA A 12 -20.40 22.68 -5.49
C ALA A 12 -20.53 21.79 -4.24
N ALA A 13 -21.74 21.35 -3.90
CA ALA A 13 -21.98 20.47 -2.75
C ALA A 13 -21.33 19.09 -2.92
N LEU A 14 -21.34 18.53 -4.13
CA LEU A 14 -20.67 17.27 -4.43
C LEU A 14 -19.14 17.40 -4.34
N LEU A 15 -18.57 18.49 -4.84
CA LEU A 15 -17.14 18.77 -4.70
C LEU A 15 -16.73 18.96 -3.23
N ASP A 16 -17.54 19.65 -2.42
CA ASP A 16 -17.26 19.83 -0.99
C ASP A 16 -17.23 18.46 -0.26
N ARG A 17 -18.16 17.55 -0.58
CA ARG A 17 -18.13 16.17 -0.06
C ARG A 17 -16.92 15.39 -0.54
N GLN A 18 -16.48 15.60 -1.78
CA GLN A 18 -15.29 14.95 -2.33
C GLN A 18 -14.02 15.43 -1.62
N ILE A 19 -13.92 16.73 -1.34
CA ILE A 19 -12.82 17.32 -0.54
C ILE A 19 -12.78 16.68 0.85
N GLU A 20 -13.93 16.55 1.52
CA GLU A 20 -14.02 15.91 2.83
C GLU A 20 -13.59 14.44 2.80
N ALA A 21 -14.06 13.68 1.81
CA ALA A 21 -13.68 12.28 1.64
C ALA A 21 -12.17 12.11 1.33
N LEU A 22 -11.59 12.98 0.50
CA LEU A 22 -10.15 13.00 0.25
C LEU A 22 -9.34 13.39 1.49
N GLY A 23 -9.83 14.34 2.29
CA GLY A 23 -9.20 14.69 3.57
C GLY A 23 -9.18 13.53 4.55
N ARG A 24 -10.28 12.75 4.64
CA ARG A 24 -10.32 11.52 5.43
C ARG A 24 -9.39 10.44 4.89
N MET A 25 -9.34 10.26 3.57
CA MET A 25 -8.41 9.34 2.91
C MET A 25 -6.95 9.69 3.24
N LEU A 26 -6.59 10.98 3.18
CA LEU A 26 -5.25 11.45 3.51
C LEU A 26 -4.88 11.13 4.96
N ALA A 27 -5.77 11.44 5.92
CA ALA A 27 -5.57 11.09 7.32
C ALA A 27 -5.41 9.57 7.53
N GLY A 28 -6.15 8.75 6.78
CA GLY A 28 -5.99 7.30 6.78
C GLY A 28 -4.63 6.82 6.27
N LEU A 29 -4.14 7.42 5.19
CA LEU A 29 -2.81 7.13 4.64
C LEU A 29 -1.68 7.56 5.58
N GLU A 30 -1.84 8.65 6.32
CA GLU A 30 -0.90 9.09 7.36
C GLU A 30 -0.90 8.12 8.55
N ALA A 31 -2.08 7.65 8.97
CA ALA A 31 -2.21 6.63 10.00
C ALA A 31 -1.58 5.31 9.55
N GLU A 32 -1.80 4.89 8.30
CA GLU A 32 -1.15 3.72 7.68
C GLU A 32 0.38 3.86 7.73
N GLN A 33 0.92 5.01 7.32
CA GLN A 33 2.37 5.25 7.36
C GLN A 33 2.93 5.14 8.78
N SER A 34 2.25 5.74 9.75
CA SER A 34 2.62 5.69 11.17
C SER A 34 2.59 4.25 11.69
N ALA A 35 1.53 3.50 11.38
CA ALA A 35 1.38 2.10 11.77
C ALA A 35 2.47 1.21 11.14
N LEU A 36 2.80 1.39 9.86
CA LEU A 36 3.87 0.69 9.17
C LEU A 36 5.23 0.93 9.82
N ARG A 37 5.53 2.19 10.19
CA ARG A 37 6.78 2.55 10.87
C ARG A 37 6.84 1.98 12.28
N ALA A 38 5.72 2.03 13.01
CA ALA A 38 5.61 1.49 14.37
C ALA A 38 5.48 -0.04 14.42
N ARG A 39 5.30 -0.70 13.26
CA ARG A 39 4.99 -2.14 13.14
C ARG A 39 3.76 -2.55 13.95
N ASN A 40 2.77 -1.65 14.01
CA ASN A 40 1.53 -1.88 14.74
C ASN A 40 0.47 -2.44 13.79
N ILE A 41 0.22 -3.75 13.89
CA ILE A 41 -0.70 -4.47 12.99
C ILE A 41 -2.15 -4.05 13.21
N ASP A 42 -2.58 -3.82 14.46
CA ASP A 42 -3.96 -3.42 14.75
C ASP A 42 -4.26 -2.03 14.18
N ALA A 43 -3.31 -1.09 14.34
CA ALA A 43 -3.41 0.24 13.74
C ALA A 43 -3.37 0.19 12.21
N LEU A 44 -2.61 -0.74 11.62
CA LEU A 44 -2.55 -0.94 10.17
C LEU A 44 -3.89 -1.44 9.63
N ASN A 45 -4.51 -2.43 10.29
CA ASN A 45 -5.83 -2.94 9.91
C ASN A 45 -6.89 -1.84 9.98
N ALA A 46 -6.92 -1.06 11.07
CA ALA A 46 -7.85 0.06 11.20
C ALA A 46 -7.67 1.11 10.08
N ALA A 47 -6.41 1.39 9.69
CA ALA A 47 -6.12 2.30 8.58
C ALA A 47 -6.58 1.73 7.22
N MET A 48 -6.44 0.43 7.00
CA MET A 48 -6.93 -0.26 5.79
C MET A 48 -8.45 -0.24 5.68
N ASP A 49 -9.15 -0.43 6.78
CA ASP A 49 -10.62 -0.35 6.83
C ASP A 49 -11.10 1.05 6.43
N LEU A 50 -10.49 2.09 7.03
CA LEU A 50 -10.80 3.49 6.71
C LEU A 50 -10.51 3.82 5.23
N LYS A 51 -9.42 3.30 4.68
CA LYS A 51 -9.04 3.46 3.27
C LYS A 51 -10.10 2.86 2.35
N THR A 52 -10.58 1.66 2.66
CA THR A 52 -11.60 0.95 1.89
C THR A 52 -12.93 1.70 1.90
N GLU A 53 -13.35 2.20 3.08
CA GLU A 53 -14.55 3.03 3.22
C GLU A 53 -14.44 4.33 2.40
N CYS A 54 -13.31 5.03 2.50
CA CYS A 54 -13.07 6.27 1.76
C CYS A 54 -13.07 6.05 0.24
N MET A 55 -12.46 4.95 -0.25
CA MET A 55 -12.48 4.61 -1.67
C MET A 55 -13.91 4.39 -2.19
N ALA A 56 -14.73 3.62 -1.48
CA ALA A 56 -16.12 3.40 -1.87
C ALA A 56 -16.92 4.71 -1.91
N GLN A 57 -16.69 5.61 -0.95
CA GLN A 57 -17.32 6.93 -0.93
C GLN A 57 -16.86 7.81 -2.10
N LEU A 58 -15.57 7.83 -2.42
CA LEU A 58 -15.01 8.59 -3.53
C LEU A 58 -15.51 8.09 -4.88
N GLU A 59 -15.62 6.78 -5.09
CA GLU A 59 -16.19 6.19 -6.30
C GLU A 59 -17.66 6.59 -6.50
N SER A 60 -18.45 6.53 -5.42
CA SER A 60 -19.84 6.98 -5.45
C SER A 60 -19.98 8.47 -5.80
N LEU A 61 -19.12 9.33 -5.23
CA LEU A 61 -19.11 10.76 -5.51
C LEU A 61 -18.65 11.07 -6.94
N ALA A 62 -17.66 10.34 -7.46
CA ALA A 62 -17.21 10.49 -8.84
C ALA A 62 -18.30 10.13 -9.85
N ALA A 63 -19.06 9.06 -9.59
CA ALA A 63 -20.21 8.69 -10.41
C ALA A 63 -21.32 9.76 -10.39
N GLN A 64 -21.60 10.34 -9.22
CA GLN A 64 -22.56 11.45 -9.07
C GLN A 64 -22.09 12.73 -9.78
N LEU A 65 -20.80 13.05 -9.71
CA LEU A 65 -20.24 14.21 -10.44
C LEU A 65 -20.30 13.99 -11.95
N GLY A 66 -20.02 12.78 -12.43
CA GLY A 66 -20.08 12.44 -13.86
C GLY A 66 -21.49 12.59 -14.47
N SER A 67 -22.55 12.38 -13.69
CA SER A 67 -23.93 12.57 -14.16
C SER A 67 -24.41 14.03 -14.15
N VAL A 68 -23.73 14.89 -13.39
CA VAL A 68 -24.07 16.32 -13.22
C VAL A 68 -23.16 17.24 -14.06
N ALA A 69 -22.03 16.72 -14.56
CA ALA A 69 -21.01 17.45 -15.31
C ALA A 69 -21.48 17.89 -16.71
N ASN A 70 -22.32 18.92 -16.77
CA ASN A 70 -22.60 19.70 -17.98
C ASN A 70 -22.75 21.20 -17.71
N VAL A 71 -22.54 21.66 -16.48
CA VAL A 71 -22.75 23.07 -16.10
C VAL A 71 -21.55 23.65 -15.36
N ALA A 72 -21.11 24.81 -15.87
CA ALA A 72 -20.28 25.84 -15.24
C ALA A 72 -18.78 25.56 -15.03
N ASP A 73 -18.02 25.42 -16.13
CA ASP A 73 -16.58 25.72 -16.12
C ASP A 73 -16.26 27.22 -15.89
N ALA A 74 -17.28 28.09 -15.92
CA ALA A 74 -17.11 29.54 -15.77
C ALA A 74 -17.25 30.05 -14.32
N ASP A 75 -17.74 29.24 -13.37
CA ASP A 75 -17.84 29.66 -11.96
C ASP A 75 -16.50 29.45 -11.26
N ARG A 76 -15.85 30.57 -10.89
CA ARG A 76 -14.60 30.60 -10.16
C ARG A 76 -14.62 29.73 -8.89
N ARG A 77 -15.75 29.66 -8.17
CA ARG A 77 -15.86 28.86 -6.95
C ARG A 77 -15.86 27.35 -7.20
N ILE A 78 -16.33 26.92 -8.37
CA ILE A 78 -16.29 25.52 -8.80
C ILE A 78 -14.86 25.17 -9.24
N LEU A 79 -14.20 26.09 -9.96
CA LEU A 79 -12.80 25.93 -10.35
C LEU A 79 -11.87 25.78 -9.13
N GLU A 80 -11.98 26.67 -8.14
CA GLU A 80 -11.19 26.61 -6.90
C GLU A 80 -11.39 25.27 -6.14
N ARG A 81 -12.63 24.75 -6.09
CA ARG A 81 -12.90 23.43 -5.49
C ARG A 81 -12.29 22.28 -6.28
N ARG A 82 -12.35 22.32 -7.61
CA ARG A 82 -11.72 21.30 -8.46
C ARG A 82 -10.21 21.29 -8.32
N GLU A 83 -9.59 22.46 -8.21
CA GLU A 83 -8.16 22.56 -7.92
C GLU A 83 -7.84 21.96 -6.55
N HIS A 84 -8.65 22.21 -5.53
CA HIS A 84 -8.47 21.62 -4.21
C HIS A 84 -8.61 20.09 -4.22
N VAL A 85 -9.63 19.55 -4.90
CA VAL A 85 -9.80 18.11 -5.12
C VAL A 85 -8.57 17.51 -5.82
N ARG A 86 -8.05 18.17 -6.85
CA ARG A 86 -6.84 17.74 -7.56
C ARG A 86 -5.62 17.72 -6.63
N ALA A 87 -5.40 18.78 -5.87
CA ALA A 87 -4.27 18.88 -4.94
C ALA A 87 -4.31 17.78 -3.86
N LEU A 88 -5.48 17.54 -3.26
CA LEU A 88 -5.65 16.47 -2.27
C LEU A 88 -5.48 15.08 -2.89
N SER A 89 -5.96 14.88 -4.11
CA SER A 89 -5.79 13.60 -4.83
C SER A 89 -4.31 13.32 -5.11
N GLU A 90 -3.55 14.35 -5.46
CA GLU A 90 -2.10 14.23 -5.67
C GLU A 90 -1.36 13.89 -4.37
N GLN A 91 -1.68 14.56 -3.27
CA GLN A 91 -1.12 14.22 -1.95
C GLN A 91 -1.45 12.78 -1.52
N CYS A 92 -2.70 12.34 -1.72
CA CYS A 92 -3.10 10.96 -1.44
C CYS A 92 -2.28 9.96 -2.28
N ARG A 93 -2.05 10.27 -3.56
CA ARG A 93 -1.26 9.43 -4.46
C ARG A 93 0.19 9.32 -3.99
N GLU A 94 0.83 10.45 -3.71
CA GLU A 94 2.23 10.49 -3.24
C GLU A 94 2.41 9.70 -1.94
N LEU A 95 1.48 9.87 -0.99
CA LEU A 95 1.54 9.19 0.29
C LEU A 95 1.27 7.68 0.16
N ASN A 96 0.34 7.30 -0.70
CA ASN A 96 0.07 5.89 -1.01
C ASN A 96 1.26 5.23 -1.71
N GLU A 97 1.93 5.90 -2.65
CA GLU A 97 3.17 5.43 -3.27
C GLU A 97 4.29 5.24 -2.24
N ALA A 98 4.47 6.20 -1.33
CA ALA A 98 5.44 6.10 -0.24
C ALA A 98 5.14 4.93 0.72
N ASN A 99 3.87 4.71 1.07
CA ASN A 99 3.44 3.57 1.89
C ASN A 99 3.70 2.24 1.18
N GLY A 100 3.45 2.17 -0.14
CA GLY A 100 3.76 1.00 -0.96
C GLY A 100 5.25 0.63 -0.90
N LEU A 101 6.15 1.62 -1.02
CA LEU A 101 7.60 1.39 -0.89
C LEU A 101 7.99 0.82 0.49
N LEU A 102 7.37 1.32 1.56
CA LEU A 102 7.60 0.81 2.92
C LEU A 102 7.16 -0.66 3.05
N ILE A 103 5.97 -0.99 2.55
CA ILE A 103 5.43 -2.35 2.57
C ILE A 103 6.35 -3.30 1.79
N THR A 104 6.75 -2.93 0.57
CA THR A 104 7.67 -3.74 -0.24
C THR A 104 9.01 -3.95 0.47
N GLY A 105 9.57 -2.91 1.08
CA GLY A 105 10.81 -3.02 1.85
C GLY A 105 10.69 -4.01 3.02
N GLN A 106 9.57 -3.97 3.75
CA GLN A 106 9.30 -4.89 4.85
C GLN A 106 9.11 -6.34 4.38
N GLN A 107 8.38 -6.55 3.28
CA GLN A 107 8.19 -7.88 2.69
C GLN A 107 9.52 -8.50 2.23
N ASN A 108 10.39 -7.70 1.60
CA ASN A 108 11.72 -8.14 1.19
C ASN A 108 12.59 -8.53 2.38
N PHE A 109 12.55 -7.75 3.47
CA PHE A 109 13.26 -8.08 4.71
C PHE A 109 12.77 -9.40 5.32
N VAL A 110 11.46 -9.58 5.45
CA VAL A 110 10.87 -10.82 6.00
C VAL A 110 11.24 -12.03 5.14
N THR A 111 11.11 -11.91 3.82
CA THR A 111 11.45 -12.99 2.88
C THR A 111 12.94 -13.36 2.97
N GLY A 112 13.83 -12.36 3.05
CA GLY A 112 15.26 -12.57 3.22
C GLY A 112 15.62 -13.23 4.57
N ALA A 113 14.98 -12.78 5.66
CA ALA A 113 15.18 -13.37 6.98
C ALA A 113 14.69 -14.84 7.04
N LEU A 114 13.52 -15.13 6.48
CA LEU A 114 13.03 -16.51 6.35
C LEU A 114 13.94 -17.36 5.46
N GLY A 115 14.48 -16.79 4.38
CA GLY A 115 15.48 -17.45 3.54
C GLY A 115 16.76 -17.80 4.31
N ALA A 116 17.27 -16.88 5.14
CA ALA A 116 18.43 -17.14 5.99
C ALA A 116 18.16 -18.23 7.05
N LEU A 117 16.94 -18.29 7.60
CA LEU A 117 16.52 -19.33 8.54
C LEU A 117 16.26 -20.69 7.85
N GLY A 118 15.80 -20.68 6.60
CA GLY A 118 15.50 -21.89 5.81
C GLY A 118 16.71 -22.49 5.09
N VAL A 119 17.71 -21.68 4.72
CA VAL A 119 18.92 -22.11 3.99
C VAL A 119 20.10 -22.36 4.95
N GLY A 120 19.82 -23.13 6.01
CA GLY A 120 20.83 -23.83 6.81
C GLY A 120 20.86 -25.35 6.54
N ALA A 121 19.98 -25.87 5.69
CA ALA A 121 19.73 -27.33 5.58
C ALA A 121 19.84 -27.92 4.17
N ALA A 122 20.62 -27.32 3.26
CA ALA A 122 20.83 -27.89 1.92
C ALA A 122 22.27 -27.74 1.40
N GLY A 123 23.27 -27.91 2.26
CA GLY A 123 24.68 -27.88 1.84
C GLY A 123 25.67 -28.65 2.71
N ASN A 124 25.31 -29.04 3.94
CA ASN A 124 26.15 -29.87 4.80
C ASN A 124 25.26 -30.88 5.53
N SER A 125 24.79 -31.90 4.79
CA SER A 125 24.33 -33.14 5.42
C SER A 125 25.54 -33.76 6.16
N THR A 126 25.73 -33.35 7.41
CA THR A 126 26.67 -33.98 8.35
C THR A 126 26.07 -35.29 8.87
N TYR A 127 24.76 -35.50 8.71
CA TYR A 127 24.06 -36.71 9.11
C TYR A 127 23.04 -37.09 8.03
N GLY A 128 23.27 -38.19 7.33
CA GLY A 128 22.22 -38.88 6.57
C GLY A 128 21.22 -39.56 7.52
N PRO A 129 20.06 -40.01 7.04
CA PRO A 129 19.04 -40.69 7.84
C PRO A 129 19.53 -41.97 8.54
N ASP A 130 20.63 -42.57 8.08
CA ASP A 130 21.28 -43.74 8.71
C ASP A 130 22.50 -43.38 9.59
N GLY A 131 22.76 -42.10 9.86
CA GLY A 131 23.87 -41.66 10.73
C GLY A 131 25.28 -42.02 10.23
N ALA A 132 25.43 -42.48 8.99
CA ALA A 132 26.72 -42.84 8.42
C ALA A 132 27.56 -41.58 8.12
N ASN A 133 28.58 -41.35 8.95
CA ASN A 133 29.60 -40.33 8.75
C ASN A 133 30.41 -40.61 7.48
N LEU A 134 30.18 -39.86 6.39
CA LEU A 134 31.09 -39.83 5.22
C LEU A 134 32.34 -38.97 5.49
N ARG A 135 32.98 -39.18 6.64
CA ARG A 135 34.27 -38.57 6.97
C ARG A 135 35.19 -39.60 7.61
N ARG A 136 35.75 -40.48 6.79
CA ARG A 136 37.13 -41.00 6.86
C ARG A 136 37.33 -42.13 5.85
N GLU A 137 37.71 -41.80 4.62
CA GLU A 137 38.51 -42.74 3.82
C GLU A 137 39.31 -42.05 2.70
N LYS A 138 40.10 -41.05 3.08
CA LYS A 138 41.28 -40.65 2.30
C LYS A 138 42.37 -40.24 3.26
N LEU A 139 42.95 -41.20 3.97
CA LEU A 139 44.29 -41.08 4.58
C LEU A 139 44.65 -42.41 5.25
N ARG A 140 45.69 -43.07 4.69
CA ARG A 140 46.31 -44.38 4.99
C ARG A 140 45.97 -45.42 3.91
N GLN A 141 46.89 -45.98 3.13
CA GLN A 141 48.34 -46.08 3.26
C GLN A 141 48.97 -46.39 1.89
N HIS A 142 50.10 -45.73 1.62
CA HIS A 142 51.18 -46.25 0.80
C HIS A 142 51.75 -47.55 1.40
N HIS A 143 52.38 -48.38 0.55
CA HIS A 143 53.16 -49.60 0.81
C HIS A 143 52.35 -50.89 1.07
N LEU A 144 52.59 -52.05 0.44
CA LEU A 144 53.86 -52.72 0.15
C LEU A 144 53.71 -53.79 -0.96
N THR A 145 54.83 -54.07 -1.63
CA THR A 145 55.22 -55.14 -2.57
C THR A 145 54.76 -56.57 -2.22
N VAL A 146 54.40 -57.39 -3.23
CA VAL A 146 55.11 -58.63 -3.69
C VAL A 146 54.75 -58.87 -5.16
#